data_AF-I4LZD1-F1
#
_entry.id   AF-I4LZD1-F1
#
_cell.length_a   1.000
_cell.length_b   1.000
_cell.length_c   1.000
_cell.angle_alpha   90.00
_cell.angle_beta   90.00
_cell.angle_gamma   90.00
#
_symmetry.space_group_name_H-M   'P 1'
#
loop_
_entity.id
_entity.type
_entity.pdbx_description
1 polymer ?
#
loop_
_entity_poly.entity_id
_entity_poly.type
_entity_poly.pdbx_seq_one_letter_code
_entity_poly.pdbx_strand_id
1 'polypeptide(L)'
;MGWLFGRNKEVESSKDIDEAVKLKTGPWDFNDEDAPDFSDYLDFGSIYIPYFQGIELRVKKQRENDQVIGATVTYGSSSVEVEAFAAPKSTGIWNEVCKDLLDGNSQACTAQGEFGTELLLPVKVGEKSITTRIVGVDGPRWMLRGVFSGPAATELAENNNETKQLDEWFKGIVVNRGEEPLAPRDLIPMHEPLTREEKESAHRLEENNDESNSSSEENADDALKKEDKPLGYDQQVDVKTTLSRGPMFSEVR
;
A
#
# COMPACT_ATOMS: atom_id res chain seq x y z
N MET A 1 59.62 58.71 12.51
CA MET A 1 58.19 58.50 12.21
C MET A 1 58.10 57.38 11.18
N GLY A 2 57.40 56.27 11.32
CA GLY A 2 56.43 55.77 12.28
C GLY A 2 55.82 54.53 11.59
N TRP A 3 55.76 53.39 12.29
CA TRP A 3 55.16 52.14 11.82
C TRP A 3 53.76 52.31 11.24
N LEU A 4 53.35 51.45 10.31
CA LEU A 4 51.96 50.97 10.21
C LEU A 4 51.94 49.55 9.62
N PHE A 5 51.30 48.67 10.39
CA PHE A 5 51.22 47.22 10.27
C PHE A 5 50.46 46.75 9.02
N GLY A 6 50.96 45.70 8.38
CA GLY A 6 50.18 44.84 7.49
C GLY A 6 49.18 44.02 8.33
N ARG A 7 47.89 44.21 8.08
CA ARG A 7 46.80 43.47 8.70
C ARG A 7 46.59 42.18 7.89
N ASN A 8 46.96 41.04 8.49
CA ASN A 8 46.49 39.73 8.04
C ASN A 8 44.95 39.74 8.08
N LYS A 9 44.32 39.46 6.95
CA LYS A 9 42.88 39.21 6.88
C LYS A 9 42.70 37.71 7.03
N GLU A 10 42.41 37.26 8.25
CA GLU A 10 41.88 35.93 8.50
C GLU A 10 40.62 35.77 7.64
N VAL A 11 40.66 34.82 6.71
CA VAL A 11 39.49 34.34 6.01
C VAL A 11 38.84 33.34 6.96
N GLU A 12 37.85 33.81 7.73
CA GLU A 12 36.93 32.94 8.45
C GLU A 12 36.22 32.06 7.42
N SER A 13 36.61 30.78 7.40
CA SER A 13 35.92 29.70 6.70
C SER A 13 34.57 29.48 7.40
N SER A 14 33.53 30.20 6.99
CA SER A 14 32.15 29.91 7.40
C SER A 14 31.74 28.55 6.86
N LYS A 15 31.56 27.61 7.78
CA LYS A 15 30.95 26.30 7.56
C LYS A 15 29.45 26.50 7.33
N ASP A 16 29.07 26.84 6.12
CA ASP A 16 27.70 26.62 5.65
C ASP A 16 27.78 25.47 4.64
N ILE A 17 27.75 24.26 5.20
CA ILE A 17 27.55 23.05 4.43
C ILE A 17 26.07 23.09 4.08
N ASP A 18 25.75 23.33 2.82
CA ASP A 18 24.42 23.09 2.26
C ASP A 18 24.01 21.66 2.63
N GLU A 19 23.26 21.49 3.72
CA GLU A 19 22.38 20.34 3.88
C GLU A 19 21.33 20.50 2.78
N ALA A 20 21.65 19.94 1.61
CA ALA A 20 20.64 19.70 0.59
C ALA A 20 19.51 18.95 1.28
N VAL A 21 18.40 19.65 1.53
CA VAL A 21 17.18 19.07 2.07
C VAL A 21 16.81 17.95 1.10
N LYS A 22 17.09 16.71 1.48
CA LYS A 22 16.75 15.54 0.68
C LYS A 22 15.23 15.49 0.72
N LEU A 23 14.59 16.03 -0.33
CA LEU A 23 13.15 15.98 -0.49
C LEU A 23 12.73 14.52 -0.31
N LYS A 24 11.84 14.28 0.66
CA LYS A 24 11.28 12.96 0.91
C LYS A 24 10.62 12.53 -0.40
N THR A 25 11.16 11.51 -1.03
CA THR A 25 10.53 10.81 -2.13
C THR A 25 9.87 9.59 -1.49
N GLY A 26 8.59 9.36 -1.76
CA GLY A 26 7.81 8.34 -1.07
C GLY A 26 8.38 6.91 -1.21
N PRO A 27 7.68 5.87 -0.71
CA PRO A 27 6.29 5.85 -0.30
C PRO A 27 5.92 6.83 0.84
N TRP A 28 4.68 7.28 0.83
CA TRP A 28 4.16 8.33 1.72
C TRP A 28 3.32 7.74 2.85
N ASP A 29 3.33 8.37 4.02
CA ASP A 29 2.29 8.16 5.03
C ASP A 29 1.02 8.90 4.60
N PHE A 30 -0.16 8.36 4.88
CA PHE A 30 -1.41 9.01 4.51
C PHE A 30 -1.62 10.38 5.19
N ASN A 31 -0.93 10.65 6.30
CA ASN A 31 -0.96 11.95 6.99
C ASN A 31 0.17 12.89 6.56
N ASP A 32 1.06 12.49 5.64
CA ASP A 32 2.11 13.40 5.17
C ASP A 32 1.48 14.59 4.44
N GLU A 33 1.81 15.82 4.84
CA GLU A 33 1.30 17.04 4.22
C GLU A 33 1.72 17.16 2.74
N ASP A 34 2.89 16.62 2.40
CA ASP A 34 3.47 16.63 1.06
C ASP A 34 3.08 15.37 0.23
N ALA A 35 2.19 14.51 0.74
CA ALA A 35 1.72 13.35 -0.01
C ALA A 35 1.03 13.79 -1.33
N PRO A 36 1.16 13.02 -2.41
CA PRO A 36 0.45 13.30 -3.66
C PRO A 36 -1.07 13.24 -3.44
N ASP A 37 -1.85 13.91 -4.29
CA ASP A 37 -3.30 13.71 -4.30
C ASP A 37 -3.62 12.26 -4.72
N PHE A 38 -4.12 11.47 -3.76
CA PHE A 38 -4.44 10.06 -3.92
C PHE A 38 -5.96 9.81 -4.01
N SER A 39 -6.78 10.84 -4.20
CA SER A 39 -8.24 10.70 -4.32
C SER A 39 -8.65 9.75 -5.45
N ASP A 40 -7.95 9.83 -6.58
CA ASP A 40 -8.13 8.97 -7.77
C ASP A 40 -7.34 7.64 -7.72
N TYR A 41 -6.61 7.37 -6.63
CA TYR A 41 -5.85 6.12 -6.51
C TYR A 41 -6.76 4.93 -6.24
N LEU A 42 -6.27 3.76 -6.62
CA LEU A 42 -6.91 2.50 -6.29
C LEU A 42 -6.67 2.18 -4.81
N ASP A 43 -7.76 1.99 -4.09
CA ASP A 43 -7.75 1.87 -2.63
C ASP A 43 -7.82 0.40 -2.19
N PHE A 44 -6.82 -0.03 -1.44
CA PHE A 44 -6.77 -1.34 -0.78
C PHE A 44 -6.95 -1.25 0.74
N GLY A 45 -7.30 -0.07 1.26
CA GLY A 45 -7.50 0.23 2.67
C GLY A 45 -6.19 0.62 3.33
N SER A 46 -5.19 -0.27 3.28
CA SER A 46 -3.88 -0.02 3.89
C SER A 46 -2.83 0.58 2.95
N ILE A 47 -3.07 0.50 1.64
CA ILE A 47 -2.26 1.17 0.63
C ILE A 47 -3.16 1.76 -0.46
N TYR A 48 -2.76 2.92 -0.96
CA TYR A 48 -3.34 3.55 -2.15
C TYR A 48 -2.32 3.49 -3.27
N ILE A 49 -2.72 2.87 -4.38
CA ILE A 49 -1.83 2.59 -5.51
C ILE A 49 -2.13 3.56 -6.66
N PRO A 50 -1.12 4.31 -7.16
CA PRO A 50 -1.29 5.13 -8.34
C PRO A 50 -1.56 4.29 -9.58
N TYR A 51 -2.46 4.76 -10.44
CA TYR A 51 -2.65 4.22 -11.78
C TYR A 51 -1.66 4.85 -12.76
N PHE A 52 -1.10 4.06 -13.67
CA PHE A 52 -0.44 4.58 -14.86
C PHE A 52 -0.66 3.68 -16.07
N GLN A 53 -0.51 4.24 -17.26
CA GLN A 53 -0.84 3.53 -18.50
C GLN A 53 0.06 2.31 -18.71
N GLY A 54 -0.57 1.18 -19.05
CA GLY A 54 0.13 -0.06 -19.42
C GLY A 54 0.44 -0.99 -18.26
N ILE A 55 -0.07 -0.72 -17.06
CA ILE A 55 0.03 -1.67 -15.95
C ILE A 55 -1.00 -2.79 -16.03
N GLU A 56 -0.58 -3.97 -15.60
CA GLU A 56 -1.45 -5.06 -15.19
C GLU A 56 -1.38 -5.24 -13.68
N LEU A 57 -2.52 -5.20 -13.01
CA LEU A 57 -2.63 -5.37 -11.57
C LEU A 57 -3.14 -6.78 -11.24
N ARG A 58 -2.49 -7.43 -10.27
CA ARG A 58 -2.96 -8.68 -9.66
C ARG A 58 -3.03 -8.52 -8.14
N VAL A 59 -4.15 -8.91 -7.56
CA VAL A 59 -4.35 -8.91 -6.11
C VAL A 59 -3.70 -10.14 -5.51
N LYS A 60 -2.92 -9.97 -4.44
CA LYS A 60 -2.32 -11.06 -3.68
C LYS A 60 -3.18 -11.38 -2.47
N LYS A 61 -3.67 -12.61 -2.41
CA LYS A 61 -4.49 -13.12 -1.31
C LYS A 61 -3.76 -14.20 -0.51
N GLN A 62 -3.96 -14.19 0.80
CA GLN A 62 -3.52 -15.25 1.69
C GLN A 62 -4.37 -16.50 1.46
N ARG A 63 -3.73 -17.66 1.29
CA ARG A 63 -4.43 -18.91 0.93
C ARG A 63 -5.39 -19.44 1.99
N GLU A 64 -5.15 -19.09 3.25
CA GLU A 64 -5.85 -19.68 4.40
C GLU A 64 -7.24 -19.07 4.61
N ASN A 65 -7.39 -17.78 4.36
CA ASN A 65 -8.59 -17.00 4.68
C ASN A 65 -9.05 -16.07 3.53
N ASP A 66 -8.40 -16.13 2.37
CA ASP A 66 -8.64 -15.24 1.22
C ASP A 66 -8.44 -13.74 1.51
N GLN A 67 -7.75 -13.40 2.60
CA GLN A 67 -7.45 -12.01 2.96
C GLN A 67 -6.52 -11.37 1.92
N VAL A 68 -6.85 -10.17 1.45
CA VAL A 68 -5.93 -9.39 0.61
C VAL A 68 -4.77 -8.90 1.48
N ILE A 69 -3.55 -9.17 1.01
CA ILE A 69 -2.30 -8.88 1.76
C ILE A 69 -1.28 -8.08 0.94
N GLY A 70 -1.56 -7.84 -0.33
CA GLY A 70 -0.68 -7.10 -1.22
C GLY A 70 -1.19 -7.06 -2.65
N ALA A 71 -0.37 -6.48 -3.51
CA ALA A 71 -0.65 -6.40 -4.93
C ALA A 71 0.62 -6.61 -5.75
N THR A 72 0.47 -7.07 -6.98
CA THR A 72 1.54 -7.11 -7.97
C THR A 72 1.16 -6.23 -9.15
N VAL A 73 1.99 -5.25 -9.47
CA VAL A 73 1.91 -4.49 -10.71
C VAL A 73 2.95 -5.00 -11.68
N THR A 74 2.54 -5.25 -12.92
CA THR A 74 3.41 -5.64 -14.04
C THR A 74 3.39 -4.52 -15.08
N TYR A 75 4.57 -4.12 -15.57
CA TYR A 75 4.73 -3.16 -16.64
C TYR A 75 5.81 -3.66 -17.60
N GLY A 76 5.43 -3.89 -18.86
CA GLY A 76 6.32 -4.51 -19.83
C GLY A 76 6.74 -5.91 -19.39
N SER A 77 8.04 -6.13 -19.22
CA SER A 77 8.62 -7.40 -18.76
C SER A 77 9.03 -7.40 -17.28
N SER A 78 8.73 -6.32 -16.57
CA SER A 78 9.06 -6.13 -15.16
C SER A 78 7.80 -6.17 -14.28
N SER A 79 7.99 -6.50 -13.01
CA SER A 79 6.91 -6.45 -12.03
C SER A 79 7.40 -6.04 -10.65
N VAL A 80 6.51 -5.44 -9.86
CA VAL A 80 6.72 -5.13 -8.45
C VAL A 80 5.59 -5.73 -7.63
N GLU A 81 5.94 -6.56 -6.67
CA GLU A 81 5.02 -7.01 -5.63
C GLU A 81 5.17 -6.10 -4.40
N VAL A 82 4.05 -5.59 -3.88
CA VAL A 82 4.02 -4.69 -2.72
C VAL A 82 3.23 -5.30 -1.57
N GLU A 83 3.81 -5.20 -0.38
CA GLU A 83 3.22 -5.64 0.89
C GLU A 83 3.54 -4.62 1.99
N ALA A 84 2.55 -4.32 2.83
CA ALA A 84 2.70 -3.40 3.95
C ALA A 84 2.73 -4.16 5.27
N PHE A 85 3.72 -3.87 6.10
CA PHE A 85 3.94 -4.51 7.40
C PHE A 85 3.78 -3.51 8.53
N ALA A 86 3.21 -3.93 9.65
CA ALA A 86 3.18 -3.12 10.86
C ALA A 86 4.59 -2.99 11.44
N ALA A 87 4.92 -1.80 11.92
CA ALA A 87 6.18 -1.50 12.60
C ALA A 87 5.92 -0.88 13.98
N PRO A 88 6.90 -0.93 14.90
CA PRO A 88 6.83 -0.19 16.16
C PRO A 88 6.68 1.32 15.94
N LYS A 89 6.17 2.04 16.95
CA LYS A 89 5.98 3.51 16.87
C LYS A 89 7.28 4.30 16.72
N SER A 90 8.39 3.75 17.22
CA SER A 90 9.65 4.49 17.39
C SER A 90 10.76 4.07 16.44
N THR A 91 10.61 2.94 15.74
CA THR A 91 11.69 2.35 14.94
C THR A 91 11.13 1.69 13.69
N GLY A 92 11.82 1.86 12.57
CA GLY A 92 11.61 1.06 11.37
C GLY A 92 12.01 -0.40 11.55
N ILE A 93 11.55 -1.27 10.66
CA ILE A 93 11.86 -2.71 10.67
C ILE A 93 12.68 -3.14 9.47
N TRP A 94 12.90 -2.26 8.48
CA TRP A 94 13.57 -2.65 7.22
C TRP A 94 14.98 -3.21 7.44
N ASN A 95 15.78 -2.60 8.33
CA ASN A 95 17.13 -3.08 8.60
C ASN A 95 17.15 -4.50 9.19
N GLU A 96 16.20 -4.82 10.06
CA GLU A 96 16.07 -6.16 10.64
C GLU A 96 15.59 -7.17 9.61
N VAL A 97 14.61 -6.79 8.78
CA VAL A 97 14.14 -7.61 7.65
C VAL A 97 15.29 -7.87 6.67
N CYS A 98 16.10 -6.86 6.36
CA CYS A 98 17.30 -7.03 5.53
C CYS A 98 18.24 -8.08 6.11
N LYS A 99 18.52 -7.99 7.42
CA LYS A 99 19.39 -8.94 8.11
C LYS A 99 18.83 -10.36 8.04
N ASP A 100 17.55 -10.56 8.34
CA ASP A 100 16.90 -11.87 8.28
C ASP A 100 16.97 -12.48 6.86
N LEU A 101 16.77 -11.65 5.83
CA LEU A 101 16.84 -12.07 4.44
C LEU A 101 18.27 -12.47 4.04
N LEU A 102 19.29 -11.73 4.47
CA LEU A 102 20.70 -12.07 4.24
C LEU A 102 21.11 -13.35 4.98
N ASP A 103 20.72 -13.48 6.24
CA ASP A 103 21.03 -14.66 7.07
C ASP A 103 20.36 -15.93 6.49
N GLY A 104 19.14 -15.79 5.95
CA GLY A 104 18.40 -16.89 5.33
C GLY A 104 18.83 -17.25 3.90
N ASN A 105 19.59 -16.39 3.22
CA ASN A 105 19.90 -16.55 1.79
C ASN A 105 21.37 -16.22 1.48
N SER A 106 22.20 -17.25 1.37
CA SER A 106 23.65 -17.11 1.15
C SER A 106 24.05 -16.43 -0.17
N GLN A 107 23.15 -16.36 -1.14
CA GLN A 107 23.38 -15.68 -2.42
C GLN A 107 22.83 -14.24 -2.44
N ALA A 108 22.15 -13.81 -1.38
CA ALA A 108 21.67 -12.44 -1.26
C ALA A 108 22.83 -11.49 -1.00
N CYS A 109 22.74 -10.29 -1.54
CA CYS A 109 23.68 -9.22 -1.24
C CYS A 109 22.97 -7.88 -1.12
N THR A 110 23.60 -6.94 -0.41
CA THR A 110 23.13 -5.57 -0.32
C THR A 110 23.58 -4.76 -1.55
N ALA A 111 22.71 -3.84 -1.96
CA ALA A 111 22.99 -2.82 -2.96
C ALA A 111 22.55 -1.46 -2.43
N GLN A 112 23.12 -0.38 -2.95
CA GLN A 112 22.59 0.96 -2.75
C GLN A 112 21.75 1.34 -3.96
N GLY A 113 20.53 1.80 -3.71
CA GLY A 113 19.60 2.22 -4.74
C GLY A 113 18.80 3.46 -4.34
N GLU A 114 17.76 3.75 -5.11
CA GLU A 114 16.92 4.93 -4.95
C GLU A 114 16.25 4.98 -3.57
N PHE A 115 15.93 3.80 -3.01
CA PHE A 115 15.26 3.65 -1.72
C PHE A 115 16.23 3.43 -0.55
N GLY A 116 17.53 3.70 -0.76
CA GLY A 116 18.58 3.48 0.24
C GLY A 116 19.19 2.09 0.14
N THR A 117 19.26 1.36 1.27
CA THR A 117 19.78 -0.01 1.28
C THR A 117 18.74 -0.96 0.72
N GLU A 118 19.09 -1.62 -0.38
CA GLU A 118 18.26 -2.60 -1.08
C GLU A 118 18.94 -3.97 -1.07
N LEU A 119 18.21 -5.03 -1.39
CA LEU A 119 18.76 -6.38 -1.50
C LEU A 119 18.59 -6.92 -2.91
N LEU A 120 19.64 -7.54 -3.44
CA LEU A 120 19.55 -8.42 -4.60
C LEU A 120 19.48 -9.86 -4.11
N LEU A 121 18.39 -10.55 -4.45
CA LEU A 121 18.13 -11.92 -4.03
C LEU A 121 17.86 -12.81 -5.25
N PRO A 122 18.79 -13.73 -5.59
CA PRO A 122 18.54 -14.78 -6.57
C PRO A 122 17.52 -15.81 -6.06
N VAL A 123 16.42 -15.98 -6.78
CA VAL A 123 15.36 -16.95 -6.50
C VAL A 123 15.33 -18.02 -7.57
N LYS A 124 15.23 -19.28 -7.19
CA LYS A 124 15.10 -20.40 -8.13
C LYS A 124 13.64 -20.57 -8.56
N VAL A 125 13.38 -20.49 -9.85
CA VAL A 125 12.08 -20.76 -10.47
C VAL A 125 12.27 -21.88 -11.50
N GLY A 126 11.89 -23.10 -11.10
CA GLY A 126 12.25 -24.31 -11.84
C GLY A 126 13.77 -24.48 -11.90
N GLU A 127 14.31 -24.60 -13.11
CA GLU A 127 15.76 -24.74 -13.34
C GLU A 127 16.48 -23.39 -13.48
N LYS A 128 15.75 -22.28 -13.61
CA LYS A 128 16.32 -20.95 -13.81
C LYS A 128 16.48 -20.21 -12.49
N SER A 129 17.55 -19.45 -12.36
CA SER A 129 17.73 -18.48 -11.29
C SER A 129 17.30 -17.11 -11.81
N ILE A 130 16.39 -16.44 -11.11
CA ILE A 130 15.91 -15.09 -11.41
C ILE A 130 16.34 -14.19 -10.25
N THR A 131 17.08 -13.13 -10.54
CA THR A 131 17.44 -12.14 -9.53
C THR A 131 16.27 -11.21 -9.29
N THR A 132 15.90 -11.05 -8.01
CA THR A 132 14.91 -10.08 -7.54
C THR A 132 15.60 -8.95 -6.80
N ARG A 133 15.01 -7.76 -6.83
CA ARG A 133 15.46 -6.61 -6.05
C ARG A 133 14.41 -6.29 -5.00
N ILE A 134 14.78 -6.40 -3.74
CA ILE A 134 13.89 -6.16 -2.61
C ILE A 134 14.23 -4.80 -2.03
N VAL A 135 13.23 -3.94 -1.96
CA VAL A 135 13.30 -2.62 -1.35
C VAL A 135 12.35 -2.60 -0.16
N GLY A 136 12.68 -1.82 0.86
CA GLY A 136 11.79 -1.56 1.98
C GLY A 136 11.93 -0.13 2.44
N VAL A 137 10.79 0.53 2.67
CA VAL A 137 10.75 1.91 3.16
C VAL A 137 9.95 1.92 4.45
N ASP A 138 10.60 2.40 5.51
CA ASP A 138 9.99 2.56 6.82
C ASP A 138 9.23 3.91 6.89
N GLY A 139 8.01 3.85 7.45
CA GLY A 139 7.20 5.01 7.78
C GLY A 139 6.60 4.92 9.19
N PRO A 140 5.71 5.84 9.57
CA PRO A 140 5.11 5.87 10.90
C PRO A 140 4.30 4.60 11.23
N ARG A 141 4.89 3.70 12.02
CA ARG A 141 4.29 2.39 12.40
C ARG A 141 4.05 1.42 11.25
N TRP A 142 4.68 1.63 10.10
CA TRP A 142 4.61 0.70 8.98
C TRP A 142 5.94 0.59 8.23
N MET A 143 6.08 -0.45 7.44
CA MET A 143 7.13 -0.61 6.43
C MET A 143 6.51 -1.15 5.16
N LEU A 144 6.74 -0.49 4.01
CA LEU A 144 6.30 -0.97 2.71
C LEU A 144 7.45 -1.69 2.03
N ARG A 145 7.24 -2.96 1.69
CA ARG A 145 8.20 -3.78 0.95
C ARG A 145 7.81 -3.84 -0.51
N GLY A 146 8.75 -3.58 -1.40
CA GLY A 146 8.63 -3.83 -2.84
C GLY A 146 9.57 -4.96 -3.28
N VAL A 147 9.07 -5.96 -4.00
CA VAL A 147 9.89 -7.01 -4.62
C VAL A 147 9.81 -6.86 -6.14
N PHE A 148 10.88 -6.32 -6.71
CA PHE A 148 11.04 -6.08 -8.13
C PHE A 148 11.59 -7.33 -8.82
N SER A 149 11.06 -7.63 -10.00
CA SER A 149 11.48 -8.73 -10.88
C SER A 149 11.56 -8.25 -12.33
N GLY A 150 12.30 -8.98 -13.17
CA GLY A 150 12.56 -8.59 -14.56
C GLY A 150 13.64 -7.50 -14.67
N PRO A 151 13.70 -6.75 -15.79
CA PRO A 151 14.66 -5.67 -15.96
C PRO A 151 14.70 -4.67 -14.80
N ALA A 152 13.55 -4.34 -14.19
CA ALA A 152 13.45 -3.45 -13.04
C ALA A 152 14.15 -3.94 -11.76
N ALA A 153 14.56 -5.21 -11.71
CA ALA A 153 15.36 -5.76 -10.62
C ALA A 153 16.86 -5.58 -10.82
N THR A 154 17.34 -5.49 -12.07
CA THR A 154 18.77 -5.61 -12.38
C THR A 154 19.34 -4.44 -13.17
N GLU A 155 18.49 -3.64 -13.83
CA GLU A 155 18.90 -2.50 -14.63
C GLU A 155 18.61 -1.19 -13.90
N LEU A 156 19.45 -0.18 -14.11
CA LEU A 156 19.32 1.14 -13.49
C LEU A 156 18.24 1.98 -14.20
N ALA A 157 17.52 2.81 -13.43
CA ALA A 157 16.46 3.70 -13.93
C ALA A 157 16.92 4.66 -15.04
N GLU A 158 18.19 5.06 -15.03
CA GLU A 158 18.79 5.90 -16.09
C GLU A 158 18.82 5.22 -17.46
N ASN A 159 18.89 3.88 -17.47
CA ASN A 159 19.10 3.08 -18.68
C ASN A 159 17.86 2.29 -19.09
N ASN A 160 16.87 2.12 -18.20
CA ASN A 160 15.70 1.31 -18.46
C ASN A 160 14.40 2.01 -18.03
N ASN A 161 13.48 2.17 -18.99
CA ASN A 161 12.19 2.82 -18.77
C ASN A 161 11.27 2.03 -17.83
N GLU A 162 11.30 0.69 -17.85
CA GLU A 162 10.52 -0.13 -16.92
C GLU A 162 11.00 0.08 -15.48
N THR A 163 12.32 0.11 -15.24
CA THR A 163 12.88 0.44 -13.91
C THR A 163 12.41 1.82 -13.47
N LYS A 164 12.59 2.84 -14.32
CA LYS A 164 12.19 4.21 -13.99
C LYS A 164 10.71 4.32 -13.65
N GLN A 165 9.84 3.75 -14.48
CA GLN A 165 8.39 3.84 -14.27
C GLN A 165 7.95 3.11 -13.00
N LEU A 166 8.54 1.95 -12.72
CA LEU A 166 8.19 1.17 -11.52
C LEU A 166 8.77 1.78 -10.24
N ASP A 167 9.94 2.41 -10.28
CA ASP A 167 10.49 3.16 -9.16
C ASP A 167 9.62 4.38 -8.85
N GLU A 168 9.26 5.18 -9.85
CA GLU A 168 8.35 6.33 -9.68
C GLU A 168 6.96 5.90 -9.20
N TRP A 169 6.44 4.78 -9.72
CA TRP A 169 5.19 4.20 -9.24
C TRP A 169 5.28 3.79 -7.77
N PHE A 170 6.35 3.11 -7.36
CA PHE A 170 6.52 2.68 -5.97
C PHE A 170 6.67 3.88 -5.03
N LYS A 171 7.41 4.93 -5.42
CA LYS A 171 7.48 6.21 -4.68
C LYS A 171 6.11 6.87 -4.52
N GLY A 172 5.24 6.71 -5.51
CA GLY A 172 3.91 7.29 -5.52
C GLY A 172 2.91 6.62 -4.58
N ILE A 173 3.22 5.44 -4.02
CA ILE A 173 2.31 4.72 -3.12
C ILE A 173 2.12 5.50 -1.82
N VAL A 174 0.88 5.57 -1.35
CA VAL A 174 0.52 6.13 -0.04
C VAL A 174 0.08 5.00 0.87
N VAL A 175 0.60 4.96 2.09
CA VAL A 175 0.35 3.89 3.07
C VAL A 175 -0.51 4.44 4.20
N ASN A 176 -1.61 3.74 4.48
CA ASN A 176 -2.46 3.98 5.64
C ASN A 176 -2.34 2.80 6.59
N ARG A 177 -1.58 2.96 7.68
CA ARG A 177 -1.47 1.92 8.70
C ARG A 177 -2.81 1.64 9.40
N GLY A 178 -3.73 2.59 9.42
CA GLY A 178 -4.95 2.51 10.22
C GLY A 178 -4.68 2.50 11.73
N GLU A 179 -5.75 2.39 12.50
CA GLU A 179 -5.69 2.53 13.96
C GLU A 179 -5.56 1.20 14.69
N GLU A 180 -6.05 0.11 14.08
CA GLU A 180 -6.13 -1.22 14.68
C GLU A 180 -4.79 -1.72 15.24
N PRO A 181 -4.79 -2.38 16.41
CA PRO A 181 -3.58 -2.95 16.99
C PRO A 181 -3.09 -4.14 16.16
N LEU A 182 -1.84 -4.06 15.68
CA LEU A 182 -1.14 -5.17 15.02
C LEU A 182 0.22 -5.34 15.66
N ALA A 183 0.71 -6.58 15.75
CA ALA A 183 2.06 -6.81 16.24
C ALA A 183 3.07 -6.33 15.19
N PRO A 184 4.27 -5.87 15.61
CA PRO A 184 5.35 -5.61 14.67
C PRO A 184 5.59 -6.81 13.76
N ARG A 185 5.79 -6.55 12.47
CA ARG A 185 6.00 -7.52 11.39
C ARG A 185 4.77 -8.30 10.92
N ASP A 186 3.59 -8.07 11.50
CA ASP A 186 2.34 -8.54 10.90
C ASP A 186 2.06 -7.80 9.60
N LEU A 187 1.45 -8.48 8.62
CA LEU A 187 0.90 -7.82 7.44
C LEU A 187 -0.25 -6.91 7.86
N ILE A 188 -0.30 -5.72 7.27
CA ILE A 188 -1.43 -4.79 7.46
C ILE A 188 -2.56 -5.25 6.54
N PRO A 189 -3.71 -5.69 7.08
CA PRO A 189 -4.81 -6.21 6.25
C PRO A 189 -5.27 -5.20 5.20
N MET A 190 -5.61 -5.71 4.02
CA MET A 190 -6.17 -4.94 2.90
C MET A 190 -7.57 -5.44 2.57
N HIS A 191 -8.38 -4.60 1.93
CA HIS A 191 -9.61 -5.02 1.27
C HIS A 191 -9.42 -5.20 -0.24
N GLU A 192 -10.46 -5.69 -0.91
CA GLU A 192 -10.50 -5.72 -2.38
C GLU A 192 -10.38 -4.29 -2.94
N PRO A 193 -9.69 -4.10 -4.08
CA PRO A 193 -9.43 -2.78 -4.61
C PRO A 193 -10.71 -2.03 -4.95
N LEU A 194 -10.84 -0.80 -4.44
CA LEU A 194 -11.95 0.10 -4.74
C LEU A 194 -11.48 1.28 -5.61
N THR A 195 -12.22 1.52 -6.69
CA THR A 195 -12.07 2.73 -7.50
C THR A 195 -12.66 3.96 -6.79
N ARG A 196 -12.38 5.16 -7.31
CA ARG A 196 -12.96 6.40 -6.77
C ARG A 196 -14.49 6.37 -6.76
N GLU A 197 -15.10 5.96 -7.87
CA GLU A 197 -16.55 5.91 -8.00
C GLU A 197 -17.17 4.93 -6.99
N GLU A 198 -16.51 3.79 -6.76
CA GLU A 198 -16.94 2.80 -5.76
C GLU A 198 -16.81 3.35 -4.34
N LYS A 199 -15.70 4.03 -4.00
CA LYS A 199 -15.51 4.71 -2.71
C LYS A 199 -16.61 5.75 -2.44
N GLU A 200 -16.89 6.61 -3.41
CA GLU A 200 -17.93 7.65 -3.30
C GLU A 200 -19.32 7.02 -3.12
N SER A 201 -19.58 5.90 -3.79
CA SER A 201 -20.85 5.18 -3.66
C SER A 201 -21.02 4.52 -2.29
N ALA A 202 -19.94 3.94 -1.74
CA ALA A 202 -19.95 3.32 -0.41
C ALA A 202 -20.19 4.37 0.69
N HIS A 203 -19.47 5.49 0.65
CA HIS A 203 -19.64 6.60 1.60
C HIS A 203 -21.08 7.14 1.60
N ARG A 204 -21.67 7.34 0.41
CA ARG A 204 -23.05 7.83 0.27
C ARG A 204 -24.07 6.85 0.86
N LEU A 205 -23.82 5.55 0.79
CA LEU A 205 -24.72 4.53 1.38
C LEU A 205 -24.64 4.54 2.91
N GLU A 206 -23.48 4.80 3.48
CA GLU A 206 -23.29 4.94 4.93
C GLU A 206 -23.96 6.21 5.47
N GLU A 207 -23.77 7.37 4.83
CA GLU A 207 -24.43 8.62 5.24
C GLU A 207 -25.96 8.52 5.22
N ASN A 208 -26.54 7.90 4.20
CA ASN A 208 -28.00 7.71 4.12
C ASN A 208 -28.52 6.77 5.21
N ASN A 209 -27.74 5.76 5.62
CA ASN A 209 -28.12 4.85 6.69
C ASN A 209 -28.10 5.56 8.05
N ASP A 210 -27.10 6.39 8.33
CA ASP A 210 -27.03 7.16 9.58
C ASP A 210 -28.11 8.26 9.66
N GLU A 211 -28.44 8.93 8.55
CA GLU A 211 -29.58 9.86 8.51
C GLU A 211 -30.91 9.13 8.77
N SER A 212 -31.10 7.94 8.19
CA SER A 212 -32.32 7.17 8.41
C SER A 212 -32.47 6.66 9.85
N ASN A 213 -31.35 6.32 10.52
CA ASN A 213 -31.34 5.84 11.91
C ASN A 213 -31.50 6.99 12.93
N SER A 214 -30.99 8.20 12.63
CA SER A 214 -31.22 9.38 13.48
C SER A 214 -32.68 9.89 13.42
N SER A 215 -33.37 9.70 12.29
CA SER A 215 -34.78 10.12 12.14
C SER A 215 -35.79 9.22 12.86
N SER A 216 -35.40 8.02 13.29
CA SER A 216 -36.24 7.09 14.05
C SER A 216 -36.21 7.27 15.57
N GLU A 217 -35.26 8.02 16.13
CA GLU A 217 -35.14 8.20 17.59
C GLU A 217 -35.86 9.45 18.14
N GLU A 218 -36.27 10.41 17.30
CA GLU A 218 -36.97 11.63 17.77
C GLU A 218 -38.50 11.48 17.96
N ASN A 219 -39.08 10.29 17.79
CA ASN A 219 -40.51 10.03 18.02
C ASN A 219 -40.79 8.90 19.03
N ALA A 220 -39.93 8.70 20.03
CA ALA A 220 -40.12 7.67 21.06
C ALA A 220 -40.73 8.18 22.38
N ASP A 221 -41.23 9.42 22.44
CA ASP A 221 -41.79 10.04 23.65
C ASP A 221 -43.29 10.38 23.58
N ASP A 222 -44.11 9.63 22.83
CA ASP A 222 -45.58 9.69 23.01
C ASP A 222 -46.34 8.46 22.50
N ALA A 223 -46.19 7.30 23.14
CA ALA A 223 -47.15 6.19 22.94
C ALA A 223 -47.12 5.10 24.04
N LEU A 224 -47.18 5.46 25.33
CA LEU A 224 -47.58 4.50 26.37
C LEU A 224 -49.10 4.53 26.57
N LYS A 225 -49.84 4.00 25.61
CA LYS A 225 -51.18 3.44 25.84
C LYS A 225 -51.27 2.05 25.24
N LYS A 226 -51.25 1.07 26.15
CA LYS A 226 -51.60 -0.34 25.93
C LYS A 226 -52.89 -0.46 25.13
N GLU A 227 -52.85 -1.21 24.03
CA GLU A 227 -53.95 -2.10 23.62
C GLU A 227 -53.38 -3.42 23.08
N ASP A 228 -53.62 -4.51 23.83
CA ASP A 228 -53.39 -5.89 23.42
C ASP A 228 -54.31 -6.26 22.24
N LYS A 229 -53.77 -6.55 21.06
CA LYS A 229 -54.46 -7.33 20.01
C LYS A 229 -53.50 -8.27 19.26
N PRO A 230 -54.00 -9.44 18.81
CA PRO A 230 -53.18 -10.62 18.59
C PRO A 230 -52.51 -10.67 17.22
N LEU A 231 -51.43 -11.46 17.19
CA LEU A 231 -50.66 -11.90 16.02
C LEU A 231 -51.52 -12.20 14.80
N GLY A 232 -51.15 -11.63 13.65
CA GLY A 232 -51.71 -12.01 12.36
C GLY A 232 -50.97 -11.40 11.17
N TYR A 233 -50.49 -12.31 10.32
CA TYR A 233 -50.17 -12.17 8.89
C TYR A 233 -48.80 -11.67 8.43
N ASP A 234 -48.00 -12.66 8.04
CA ASP A 234 -47.28 -12.81 6.76
C ASP A 234 -46.57 -11.57 6.18
N GLN A 235 -45.27 -11.49 6.45
CA GLN A 235 -44.34 -10.87 5.52
C GLN A 235 -43.56 -11.98 4.80
N GLN A 236 -44.03 -12.35 3.61
CA GLN A 236 -43.23 -13.12 2.66
C GLN A 236 -42.05 -12.24 2.21
N VAL A 237 -40.83 -12.72 2.46
CA VAL A 237 -39.62 -12.21 1.82
C VAL A 237 -39.25 -13.16 0.69
N ASP A 238 -39.43 -12.70 -0.55
CA ASP A 238 -38.96 -13.43 -1.73
C ASP A 238 -37.42 -13.36 -1.81
N VAL A 239 -36.77 -14.50 -1.58
CA VAL A 239 -35.34 -14.68 -1.80
C VAL A 239 -35.12 -15.08 -3.25
N LYS A 240 -34.65 -14.14 -4.08
CA LYS A 240 -34.21 -14.46 -5.45
C LYS A 240 -32.72 -14.77 -5.46
N THR A 241 -32.37 -16.02 -5.15
CA THR A 241 -31.06 -16.58 -5.47
C THR A 241 -31.13 -17.32 -6.81
N THR A 242 -30.00 -17.32 -7.51
CA THR A 242 -29.52 -18.31 -8.49
C THR A 242 -29.53 -17.84 -9.95
N LEU A 243 -28.35 -17.37 -10.38
CA LEU A 243 -27.93 -17.46 -11.78
C LEU A 243 -26.65 -18.30 -11.81
N SER A 244 -26.81 -19.59 -12.07
CA SER A 244 -25.71 -20.45 -12.49
C SER A 244 -26.20 -21.50 -13.47
N ARG A 245 -25.67 -21.35 -14.69
CA ARG A 245 -25.19 -22.37 -15.62
C ARG A 245 -26.19 -23.37 -16.20
N GLY A 246 -26.43 -23.19 -17.50
CA GLY A 246 -25.91 -24.08 -18.54
C GLY A 246 -26.57 -25.46 -18.71
N PRO A 247 -27.01 -25.83 -19.92
CA PRO A 247 -27.85 -27.01 -20.15
C PRO A 247 -27.09 -28.33 -19.99
N MET A 248 -27.65 -29.23 -19.19
CA MET A 248 -27.31 -30.66 -19.20
C MET A 248 -27.89 -31.34 -20.44
N PHE A 249 -27.06 -32.21 -21.02
CA PHE A 249 -27.32 -33.26 -21.99
C PHE A 249 -28.75 -33.82 -22.02
N SER A 250 -29.26 -34.10 -23.22
CA SER A 250 -30.10 -35.27 -23.45
C SER A 250 -29.72 -35.95 -24.77
N GLU A 251 -29.29 -37.21 -24.62
CA GLU A 251 -29.33 -38.27 -25.65
C GLU A 251 -30.79 -38.62 -26.02
N VAL A 252 -30.90 -39.51 -27.01
CA VAL A 252 -32.07 -40.29 -27.46
C VAL A 252 -32.78 -39.61 -28.65
N ARG A 253 -32.78 -40.14 -29.88
CA ARG A 253 -32.72 -41.52 -30.37
C ARG A 253 -32.22 -41.57 -31.81
#